data_AF-A0A7S4NP86-F1
#
_entry.id   AF-A0A7S4NP86-F1
#
_cell.length_a   1.000
_cell.length_b   1.000
_cell.length_c   1.000
_cell.angle_alpha   90.00
_cell.angle_beta   90.00
_cell.angle_gamma   90.00
#
_symmetry.space_group_name_H-M   'P 1'
#
loop_
_entity.id
_entity.type
_entity.pdbx_description
1 polymer ?
#
loop_
_entity_poly.entity_id
_entity_poly.type
_entity_poly.pdbx_seq_one_letter_code
_entity_poly.pdbx_strand_id
1 'polypeptide(L)'
;LVAAAAFVVGCVVVLMMKTLLVIFATLLVSGVYSDGYDCSGGACYVTTHASSVAIDKNTVVWTRPEQIKEWHFHVYFFQDDNVSVTAALSIKDALLEQVQAHAFVAIFDGVTEQEFPEINISRIPPVEMEPQGPHPCGNYEVWVPMEYIGAVTSWFMLNRGELTILHHPLSGSVLDDHVGRAMWLGPPYRLNLANLPVSSPHAAIAGGEYSNLQLGYSAPKGTDFNVCGDPSTWSPYAPCKWQQSP
;
A
#
# COMPACT_ATOMS: atom_id res chain seq x y z
N LEU A 1 12.09 20.71 67.34
CA LEU A 1 12.00 21.78 66.32
C LEU A 1 13.13 21.71 65.29
N VAL A 2 14.41 21.72 65.71
CA VAL A 2 15.57 21.68 64.77
C VAL A 2 15.65 20.40 63.93
N ALA A 3 15.39 19.23 64.52
CA ALA A 3 15.44 17.94 63.80
C ALA A 3 14.33 17.78 62.74
N ALA A 4 13.14 18.35 62.98
CA ALA A 4 12.03 18.30 62.03
C ALA A 4 12.31 19.20 60.81
N ALA A 5 12.93 20.36 61.02
CA ALA A 5 13.34 21.25 59.93
C ALA A 5 14.42 20.60 59.04
N ALA A 6 15.40 19.91 59.62
CA ALA A 6 16.43 19.20 58.87
C ALA A 6 15.86 18.05 58.01
N PHE A 7 14.85 17.34 58.51
CA PHE A 7 14.18 16.27 57.78
C PHE A 7 13.37 16.80 56.58
N VAL A 8 12.64 17.90 56.76
CA VAL A 8 11.88 18.56 55.68
C VAL A 8 12.83 19.09 54.60
N VAL A 9 13.94 19.72 54.98
CA VAL A 9 14.96 20.19 54.02
C VAL A 9 15.58 19.02 53.26
N GLY A 10 15.90 17.91 53.93
CA GLY A 10 16.39 16.69 53.29
C GLY A 10 15.41 16.11 52.27
N CYS A 11 14.13 16.02 52.61
CA CYS A 11 13.10 15.54 51.68
C CYS A 11 12.92 16.46 50.47
N VAL A 12 12.97 17.78 50.64
CA VAL A 12 12.86 18.75 49.54
C VAL A 12 14.07 18.66 48.61
N VAL A 13 15.29 18.52 49.15
CA VAL A 13 16.51 18.35 48.34
C VAL A 13 16.46 17.05 47.53
N VAL A 14 16.03 15.94 48.13
CA VAL A 14 15.87 14.65 47.42
C VAL A 14 14.80 14.75 46.33
N LEU A 15 13.69 15.46 46.59
CA LEU A 15 12.65 15.68 45.60
C LEU A 15 13.17 16.53 44.42
N MET A 16 13.87 17.63 44.70
CA MET A 16 14.49 18.47 43.67
C MET A 16 15.53 17.71 42.85
N MET A 17 16.37 16.89 43.47
CA MET A 17 17.35 16.06 42.75
C MET A 17 16.67 15.01 41.86
N LYS A 18 15.58 14.38 42.30
CA LYS A 18 14.80 13.44 41.47
C LYS A 18 14.11 14.15 40.31
N THR A 19 13.55 15.34 40.54
CA THR A 19 12.93 16.14 39.47
C THR A 19 13.98 16.62 38.45
N LEU A 20 15.17 17.05 38.90
CA LEU A 20 16.29 17.39 38.02
C LEU A 20 16.79 16.18 37.22
N LEU A 21 16.84 14.98 37.81
CA LEU A 21 17.23 13.76 37.10
C LEU A 21 16.21 13.37 36.01
N VAL A 22 14.91 13.55 36.28
CA VAL A 22 13.83 13.32 35.29
C VAL A 22 13.89 14.36 34.16
N ILE A 23 14.18 15.62 34.48
CA ILE A 23 14.38 16.69 33.48
C ILE A 23 15.63 16.42 32.63
N PHE A 24 16.73 15.96 33.23
CA PHE A 24 17.95 15.58 32.49
C PHE A 24 17.72 14.33 31.63
N ALA A 25 16.96 13.34 32.10
CA ALA A 25 16.59 12.17 31.32
C ALA A 25 15.66 12.53 30.14
N THR A 26 14.72 13.46 30.32
CA THR A 26 13.85 13.93 29.22
C THR A 26 14.60 14.80 28.21
N LEU A 27 15.59 15.58 28.65
CA LEU A 27 16.48 16.35 27.76
C LEU A 27 17.49 15.47 27.00
N LEU A 28 17.91 14.33 27.56
CA LEU A 28 18.74 13.35 26.86
C LEU A 28 17.95 12.52 25.83
N VAL A 29 16.64 12.31 26.05
CA VAL A 29 15.76 11.65 25.05
C VAL A 29 15.41 12.59 23.88
N SER A 30 15.47 13.91 24.07
CA SER A 30 15.22 14.91 23.03
C SER A 30 16.49 15.38 22.30
N GLY A 31 17.64 14.79 22.62
CA GLY A 31 18.97 15.17 22.08
C GLY A 31 19.48 14.30 20.94
N VAL A 32 18.65 13.49 20.28
CA VAL A 32 19.02 12.84 19.02
C VAL A 32 18.58 13.75 17.88
N TYR A 33 19.39 14.77 17.62
CA TYR A 33 19.29 15.58 16.40
C TYR A 33 19.75 14.68 15.24
N SER A 34 18.80 13.99 14.60
CA SER A 34 19.06 13.32 13.32
C SER A 34 18.99 14.38 12.22
N ASP A 35 20.15 14.84 11.75
CA ASP A 35 20.25 15.48 10.44
C ASP A 35 19.82 14.45 9.37
N GLY A 36 18.65 14.66 8.78
CA GLY A 36 18.22 13.93 7.58
C GLY A 36 16.76 13.52 7.60
N TYR A 37 15.91 14.30 6.92
CA TYR A 37 14.56 13.94 6.46
C TYR A 37 13.73 13.07 7.41
N ASP A 38 13.04 13.70 8.36
CA ASP A 38 12.00 13.05 9.15
C ASP A 38 10.72 12.97 8.30
N CYS A 39 10.55 11.86 7.57
CA CYS A 39 9.30 11.62 6.88
C CYS A 39 8.23 11.24 7.90
N SER A 40 7.10 11.95 7.89
CA SER A 40 5.96 11.63 8.77
C SER A 40 4.78 11.11 7.94
N GLY A 41 4.16 10.01 8.37
CA GLY A 41 2.95 9.44 7.76
C GLY A 41 3.23 8.35 6.70
N GLY A 42 2.19 7.98 5.93
CA GLY A 42 2.23 6.87 4.97
C GLY A 42 3.26 6.98 3.84
N ALA A 43 3.78 8.18 3.59
CA ALA A 43 4.82 8.44 2.59
C ALA A 43 6.22 8.02 3.04
N CYS A 44 6.43 7.74 4.33
CA CYS A 44 7.76 7.40 4.89
C CYS A 44 8.23 5.98 4.53
N TYR A 45 7.33 5.17 3.96
CA TYR A 45 7.56 3.74 3.71
C TYR A 45 7.30 3.31 2.26
N VAL A 46 7.14 4.26 1.33
CA VAL A 46 7.10 3.94 -0.11
C VAL A 46 8.51 3.51 -0.53
N THR A 47 8.82 2.24 -0.33
CA THR A 47 10.10 1.65 -0.72
C THR A 47 10.15 1.53 -2.24
N THR A 48 10.70 2.54 -2.90
CA THR A 48 11.91 2.21 -3.66
C THR A 48 13.04 2.71 -2.77
N HIS A 49 14.05 1.89 -2.49
CA HIS A 49 15.23 2.38 -1.80
C HIS A 49 15.74 3.58 -2.60
N ALA A 50 15.62 4.80 -2.08
CA ALA A 50 16.25 5.96 -2.69
C ALA A 50 17.76 5.70 -2.62
N SER A 51 18.31 5.13 -3.69
CA SER A 51 19.71 4.73 -3.76
C SER A 51 20.56 5.99 -3.61
N SER A 52 21.41 6.02 -2.57
CA SER A 52 22.47 7.03 -2.45
C SER A 52 23.63 6.78 -3.40
N VAL A 53 23.64 5.62 -4.08
CA VAL A 53 24.60 5.29 -5.14
C VAL A 53 24.12 5.89 -6.45
N ALA A 54 24.97 6.70 -7.07
CA ALA A 54 24.72 7.26 -8.40
C ALA A 54 24.50 6.13 -9.41
N ILE A 55 23.40 6.20 -10.14
CA ILE A 55 23.08 5.26 -11.21
C ILE A 55 24.05 5.53 -12.38
N ASP A 56 24.90 4.55 -12.73
CA ASP A 56 25.73 4.65 -13.93
C ASP A 56 24.85 4.52 -15.18
N LYS A 57 24.63 5.65 -15.85
CA LYS A 57 23.78 5.75 -17.04
C LYS A 57 24.21 4.83 -18.18
N ASN A 58 25.49 4.44 -18.22
CA ASN A 58 26.00 3.54 -19.25
C ASN A 58 25.61 2.07 -19.00
N THR A 59 25.19 1.73 -17.78
CA THR A 59 24.70 0.40 -17.41
C THR A 59 23.19 0.26 -17.47
N VAL A 60 22.46 1.37 -17.62
CA VAL A 60 20.99 1.34 -17.64
C VAL A 60 20.48 1.07 -19.05
N VAL A 61 19.75 -0.03 -19.19
CA VAL A 61 19.14 -0.44 -20.44
C VAL A 61 17.62 -0.28 -20.33
N TRP A 62 17.06 0.72 -21.03
CA TRP A 62 15.62 1.04 -21.04
C TRP A 62 14.87 0.28 -22.16
N THR A 63 15.10 -1.03 -22.29
CA THR A 63 14.63 -1.81 -23.46
C THR A 63 13.35 -2.57 -23.23
N ARG A 64 12.65 -2.41 -22.10
CA ARG A 64 11.37 -3.10 -21.87
C ARG A 64 10.23 -2.18 -22.33
N PRO A 65 9.61 -2.44 -23.50
CA PRO A 65 8.47 -1.66 -23.98
C PRO A 65 7.17 -2.03 -23.26
N GLU A 66 7.17 -3.12 -22.49
CA GLU A 66 5.99 -3.67 -21.86
C GLU A 66 5.57 -2.86 -20.64
N GLN A 67 4.31 -2.41 -20.66
CA GLN A 67 3.68 -1.73 -19.54
C GLN A 67 3.05 -2.75 -18.60
N ILE A 68 3.21 -2.55 -17.29
CA ILE A 68 2.48 -3.30 -16.28
C ILE A 68 1.02 -2.83 -16.32
N LYS A 69 0.08 -3.77 -16.45
CA LYS A 69 -1.33 -3.44 -16.65
C LYS A 69 -2.25 -3.82 -15.51
N GLU A 70 -1.78 -4.60 -14.54
CA GLU A 70 -2.57 -5.07 -13.40
C GLU A 70 -1.72 -5.08 -12.14
N TRP A 71 -2.38 -4.93 -10.99
CA TRP A 71 -1.77 -4.76 -9.69
C TRP A 71 -2.61 -5.42 -8.61
N HIS A 72 -1.94 -5.85 -7.55
CA HIS A 72 -2.57 -6.30 -6.31
C HIS A 72 -2.23 -5.36 -5.16
N PHE A 73 -3.23 -5.09 -4.33
CA PHE A 73 -3.06 -4.53 -3.00
C PHE A 73 -3.43 -5.60 -1.99
N HIS A 74 -2.61 -5.79 -0.95
CA HIS A 74 -2.96 -6.62 0.19
C HIS A 74 -3.06 -5.74 1.43
N VAL A 75 -4.26 -5.63 1.99
CA VAL A 75 -4.50 -4.89 3.23
C VAL A 75 -4.21 -5.82 4.40
N TYR A 76 -3.21 -5.49 5.21
CA TYR A 76 -2.74 -6.31 6.32
C TYR A 76 -3.37 -5.90 7.64
N PHE A 77 -3.68 -6.90 8.46
CA PHE A 77 -4.21 -6.72 9.81
C PHE A 77 -3.70 -7.80 10.76
N PHE A 78 -3.75 -7.50 12.06
CA PHE A 78 -3.47 -8.49 13.09
C PHE A 78 -4.73 -9.33 13.33
N GLN A 79 -4.72 -10.56 12.85
CA GLN A 79 -5.87 -11.48 12.90
C GLN A 79 -6.38 -11.79 14.32
N ASP A 80 -5.49 -11.70 15.33
CA ASP A 80 -5.80 -11.98 16.74
C ASP A 80 -6.25 -10.72 17.51
N ASP A 81 -6.32 -9.56 16.84
CA ASP A 81 -6.79 -8.30 17.42
C ASP A 81 -8.09 -7.85 16.74
N ASN A 82 -9.20 -7.94 17.48
CA ASN A 82 -10.51 -7.53 16.99
C ASN A 82 -10.56 -6.08 16.51
N VAL A 83 -9.77 -5.17 17.10
CA VAL A 83 -9.73 -3.77 16.65
C VAL A 83 -9.07 -3.68 15.27
N SER A 84 -7.94 -4.37 15.08
CA SER A 84 -7.26 -4.44 13.79
C SER A 84 -8.12 -5.11 12.71
N VAL A 85 -8.80 -6.23 13.04
CA VAL A 85 -9.73 -6.91 12.13
C VAL A 85 -10.89 -5.99 11.75
N THR A 86 -11.51 -5.33 12.74
CA THR A 86 -12.62 -4.40 12.50
C THR A 86 -12.18 -3.25 11.59
N ALA A 87 -10.99 -2.69 11.80
CA ALA A 87 -10.46 -1.63 10.95
C ALA A 87 -10.29 -2.11 9.50
N ALA A 88 -9.75 -3.31 9.29
CA ALA A 88 -9.56 -3.88 7.95
C ALA A 88 -10.88 -4.15 7.24
N LEU A 89 -11.87 -4.71 7.94
CA LEU A 89 -13.20 -4.93 7.36
C LEU A 89 -13.94 -3.62 7.10
N SER A 90 -13.79 -2.61 7.97
CA SER A 90 -14.42 -1.30 7.77
C SER A 90 -13.91 -0.59 6.52
N ILE A 91 -12.61 -0.66 6.23
CA ILE A 91 -12.10 -0.10 4.98
C ILE A 91 -12.46 -0.95 3.76
N LYS A 92 -12.60 -2.28 3.91
CA LYS A 92 -13.13 -3.15 2.85
C LYS A 92 -14.56 -2.74 2.47
N ASP A 93 -15.41 -2.48 3.46
CA ASP A 93 -16.79 -2.01 3.24
C ASP A 93 -16.80 -0.62 2.57
N ALA A 94 -15.98 0.32 3.05
CA ALA A 94 -15.86 1.64 2.44
C ALA A 94 -15.30 1.60 1.00
N LEU A 95 -14.42 0.64 0.70
CA LEU A 95 -13.92 0.40 -0.65
C LEU A 95 -15.04 -0.13 -1.56
N LEU A 96 -15.91 -1.00 -1.05
CA LEU A 96 -17.08 -1.50 -1.78
C LEU A 96 -18.06 -0.37 -2.10
N GLU A 97 -18.28 0.56 -1.18
CA GLU A 97 -19.08 1.77 -1.44
C GLU A 97 -18.50 2.60 -2.61
N GLN A 98 -17.17 2.70 -2.74
CA GLN A 98 -16.56 3.39 -3.89
C GLN A 98 -16.77 2.64 -5.21
N VAL A 99 -16.68 1.30 -5.18
CA VAL A 99 -16.96 0.46 -6.35
C VAL A 99 -18.43 0.60 -6.77
N GLN A 100 -19.36 0.55 -5.82
CA GLN A 100 -20.79 0.73 -6.07
C GLN A 100 -21.13 2.14 -6.56
N ALA A 101 -20.38 3.15 -6.10
CA ALA A 101 -20.46 4.52 -6.61
C ALA A 101 -19.77 4.71 -7.97
N HIS A 102 -19.18 3.66 -8.54
CA HIS A 102 -18.42 3.68 -9.80
C HIS A 102 -17.25 4.67 -9.80
N ALA A 103 -16.64 4.92 -8.63
CA ALA A 103 -15.47 5.80 -8.52
C ALA A 103 -14.22 5.18 -9.18
N PHE A 104 -14.11 3.86 -9.15
CA PHE A 104 -13.06 3.07 -9.80
C PHE A 104 -13.46 1.60 -9.89
N VAL A 105 -12.69 0.80 -10.64
CA VAL A 105 -12.79 -0.67 -10.66
C VAL A 105 -11.74 -1.27 -9.72
N ALA A 106 -12.20 -2.08 -8.78
CA ALA A 106 -11.38 -2.90 -7.89
C ALA A 106 -12.13 -4.21 -7.59
N ILE A 107 -11.43 -5.34 -7.61
CA ILE A 107 -11.99 -6.68 -7.37
C ILE A 107 -11.39 -7.26 -6.10
N PHE A 108 -12.24 -7.64 -5.14
CA PHE A 108 -11.84 -8.15 -3.82
C PHE A 108 -13.01 -8.89 -3.17
N ASP A 109 -12.74 -9.66 -2.11
CA ASP A 109 -13.80 -10.35 -1.36
C ASP A 109 -14.89 -9.36 -0.89
N GLY A 110 -16.10 -9.47 -1.43
CA GLY A 110 -17.21 -8.56 -1.17
C GLY A 110 -17.88 -8.03 -2.44
N VAL A 111 -17.16 -7.97 -3.56
CA VAL A 111 -17.80 -7.67 -4.86
C VAL A 111 -18.53 -8.91 -5.39
N THR A 112 -19.64 -8.69 -6.09
CA THR A 112 -20.47 -9.77 -6.64
C THR A 112 -20.81 -9.53 -8.11
N GLU A 113 -21.61 -10.41 -8.68
CA GLU A 113 -22.20 -10.20 -10.02
C GLU A 113 -23.10 -8.95 -10.09
N GLN A 114 -23.50 -8.37 -8.96
CA GLN A 114 -24.26 -7.11 -8.93
C GLN A 114 -23.38 -5.93 -9.35
N GLU A 115 -22.17 -5.84 -8.82
CA GLU A 115 -21.20 -4.80 -9.17
C GLU A 115 -20.55 -5.08 -10.53
N PHE A 116 -20.21 -6.36 -10.80
CA PHE A 116 -19.51 -6.78 -12.00
C PHE A 116 -20.18 -8.01 -12.63
N PRO A 117 -21.08 -7.83 -13.61
CA PRO A 117 -21.71 -8.94 -14.31
C PRO A 117 -20.68 -9.91 -14.91
N GLU A 118 -20.96 -11.21 -14.81
CA GLU A 118 -20.10 -12.30 -15.32
C GLU A 118 -18.73 -12.42 -14.64
N ILE A 119 -18.49 -11.73 -13.52
CA ILE A 119 -17.28 -11.92 -12.72
C ILE A 119 -17.24 -13.34 -12.16
N ASN A 120 -16.09 -13.99 -12.28
CA ASN A 120 -15.92 -15.31 -11.67
C ASN A 120 -15.60 -15.16 -10.17
N ILE A 121 -16.65 -15.07 -9.35
CA ILE A 121 -16.54 -14.91 -7.89
C ILE A 121 -15.69 -16.01 -7.23
N SER A 122 -15.63 -17.21 -7.81
CA SER A 122 -14.83 -18.32 -7.23
C SER A 122 -13.33 -18.12 -7.34
N ARG A 123 -12.88 -17.15 -8.15
CA ARG A 123 -11.46 -16.77 -8.30
C ARG A 123 -11.03 -15.67 -7.35
N ILE A 124 -11.98 -14.98 -6.71
CA ILE A 124 -11.68 -13.91 -5.78
C ILE A 124 -11.20 -14.54 -4.47
N PRO A 125 -9.96 -14.27 -4.01
CA PRO A 125 -9.48 -14.78 -2.73
C PRO A 125 -10.33 -14.25 -1.58
N PRO A 126 -10.71 -15.09 -0.60
CA PRO A 126 -11.44 -14.62 0.58
C PRO A 126 -10.55 -13.74 1.47
N VAL A 127 -11.15 -13.08 2.46
CA VAL A 127 -10.37 -12.53 3.59
C VAL A 127 -9.66 -13.69 4.31
N GLU A 128 -8.33 -13.65 4.33
CA GLU A 128 -7.50 -14.64 5.00
C GLU A 128 -7.26 -14.22 6.46
N MET A 129 -7.77 -15.02 7.39
CA MET A 129 -7.61 -14.79 8.84
C MET A 129 -6.32 -15.38 9.40
N GLU A 130 -5.45 -15.93 8.56
CA GLU A 130 -4.17 -16.51 8.94
C GLU A 130 -3.09 -16.13 7.90
N PRO A 131 -1.79 -16.22 8.26
CA PRO A 131 -0.72 -16.04 7.28
C PRO A 131 -0.83 -17.04 6.13
N GLN A 132 -1.03 -16.53 4.91
CA GLN A 132 -1.22 -17.35 3.71
C GLN A 132 -0.24 -16.93 2.61
N GLY A 133 0.38 -17.89 1.94
CA GLY A 133 1.35 -17.63 0.87
C GLY A 133 2.55 -16.79 1.36
N PRO A 134 2.88 -15.66 0.70
CA PRO A 134 3.96 -14.79 1.14
C PRO A 134 3.56 -13.83 2.27
N HIS A 135 2.27 -13.76 2.62
CA HIS A 135 1.72 -12.78 3.54
C HIS A 135 1.90 -13.26 4.99
N PRO A 136 2.54 -12.45 5.87
CA PRO A 136 2.95 -12.89 7.21
C PRO A 136 1.86 -12.77 8.28
N CYS A 137 0.70 -12.23 7.95
CA CYS A 137 -0.44 -12.01 8.85
C CYS A 137 -1.75 -12.09 8.06
N GLY A 138 -2.88 -11.91 8.76
CA GLY A 138 -4.18 -11.77 8.14
C GLY A 138 -4.16 -10.67 7.08
N ASN A 139 -4.79 -10.96 5.94
CA ASN A 139 -4.84 -10.04 4.81
C ASN A 139 -6.06 -10.31 3.91
N TYR A 140 -6.35 -9.36 3.02
CA TYR A 140 -7.19 -9.62 1.87
C TYR A 140 -6.63 -8.91 0.65
N GLU A 141 -6.86 -9.50 -0.51
CA GLU A 141 -6.37 -9.03 -1.80
C GLU A 141 -7.39 -8.09 -2.47
N VAL A 142 -6.87 -7.07 -3.14
CA VAL A 142 -7.62 -6.16 -4.02
C VAL A 142 -6.89 -6.08 -5.34
N TRP A 143 -7.47 -6.65 -6.39
CA TRP A 143 -6.99 -6.49 -7.75
C TRP A 143 -7.47 -5.19 -8.37
N VAL A 144 -6.56 -4.52 -9.08
CA VAL A 144 -6.81 -3.22 -9.72
C VAL A 144 -6.12 -3.18 -11.09
N PRO A 145 -6.83 -2.80 -12.16
CA PRO A 145 -6.22 -2.63 -13.48
C PRO A 145 -5.58 -1.24 -13.60
N MET A 146 -4.64 -1.09 -14.54
CA MET A 146 -3.82 0.13 -14.69
C MET A 146 -4.64 1.41 -14.88
N GLU A 147 -5.84 1.29 -15.45
CA GLU A 147 -6.77 2.39 -15.70
C GLU A 147 -7.21 3.08 -14.39
N TYR A 148 -7.25 2.33 -13.29
CA TYR A 148 -7.74 2.81 -12.00
C TYR A 148 -6.68 2.81 -10.89
N ILE A 149 -5.44 2.40 -11.21
CA ILE A 149 -4.39 2.25 -10.21
C ILE A 149 -4.11 3.53 -9.43
N GLY A 150 -4.10 4.68 -10.12
CA GLY A 150 -3.89 5.99 -9.51
C GLY A 150 -5.04 6.38 -8.58
N ALA A 151 -6.27 6.12 -8.98
CA ALA A 151 -7.47 6.43 -8.19
C ALA A 151 -7.52 5.58 -6.92
N VAL A 152 -7.31 4.25 -7.03
CA VAL A 152 -7.32 3.34 -5.87
C VAL A 152 -6.15 3.63 -4.93
N THR A 153 -4.93 3.85 -5.48
CA THR A 153 -3.77 4.23 -4.66
C THR A 153 -4.04 5.51 -3.90
N SER A 154 -4.55 6.56 -4.56
CA SER A 154 -4.89 7.83 -3.91
C SER A 154 -5.95 7.64 -2.83
N TRP A 155 -6.96 6.81 -3.07
CA TRP A 155 -8.00 6.55 -2.09
C TRP A 155 -7.45 5.84 -0.86
N PHE A 156 -6.65 4.78 -1.02
CA PHE A 156 -6.01 4.10 0.10
C PHE A 156 -5.06 5.02 0.87
N MET A 157 -4.29 5.87 0.18
CA MET A 157 -3.41 6.84 0.83
C MET A 157 -4.15 7.77 1.80
N LEU A 158 -5.40 8.13 1.48
CA LEU A 158 -6.21 9.03 2.30
C LEU A 158 -7.04 8.31 3.37
N ASN A 159 -7.43 7.04 3.14
CA ASN A 159 -8.46 6.37 3.94
C ASN A 159 -7.97 5.17 4.75
N ARG A 160 -6.75 4.64 4.51
CA ARG A 160 -6.24 3.42 5.18
C ARG A 160 -6.06 3.51 6.70
N GLY A 161 -6.07 4.71 7.27
CA GLY A 161 -5.72 4.92 8.67
C GLY A 161 -4.34 4.32 8.98
N GLU A 162 -4.28 3.48 10.01
CA GLU A 162 -3.04 2.83 10.46
C GLU A 162 -2.73 1.51 9.74
N LEU A 163 -3.64 0.99 8.90
CA LEU A 163 -3.46 -0.32 8.23
C LEU A 163 -2.32 -0.27 7.23
N THR A 164 -1.47 -1.29 7.25
CA THR A 164 -0.41 -1.43 6.25
C THR A 164 -0.95 -2.08 4.99
N ILE A 165 -0.56 -1.56 3.82
CA ILE A 165 -0.96 -2.13 2.53
C ILE A 165 0.27 -2.43 1.69
N LEU A 166 0.48 -3.70 1.35
CA LEU A 166 1.40 -4.12 0.30
C LEU A 166 0.75 -3.80 -1.05
N HIS A 167 1.47 -3.16 -1.97
CA HIS A 167 1.01 -2.89 -3.32
C HIS A 167 2.07 -3.34 -4.31
N HIS A 168 1.76 -4.30 -5.18
CA HIS A 168 2.73 -4.82 -6.15
C HIS A 168 2.12 -5.05 -7.54
N PRO A 169 2.94 -5.01 -8.59
CA PRO A 169 2.45 -5.24 -9.94
C PRO A 169 2.20 -6.72 -10.24
N LEU A 170 1.55 -7.00 -11.36
CA LEU A 170 1.41 -8.33 -11.95
C LEU A 170 2.14 -8.38 -13.29
N SER A 171 3.48 -8.35 -13.28
CA SER A 171 4.29 -8.37 -14.50
C SER A 171 4.48 -9.77 -15.08
N GLY A 172 4.07 -10.81 -14.35
CA GLY A 172 4.36 -12.21 -14.67
C GLY A 172 5.61 -12.80 -14.05
N SER A 173 6.41 -11.99 -13.36
CA SER A 173 7.53 -12.45 -12.55
C SER A 173 7.14 -12.31 -11.07
N VAL A 174 6.47 -13.32 -10.52
CA VAL A 174 5.86 -13.25 -9.18
C VAL A 174 6.88 -12.88 -8.12
N LEU A 175 8.05 -13.53 -8.14
CA LEU A 175 9.10 -13.24 -7.17
C LEU A 175 9.60 -11.79 -7.27
N ASP A 176 9.86 -11.30 -8.49
CA ASP A 176 10.31 -9.91 -8.67
C ASP A 176 9.22 -8.92 -8.26
N ASP A 177 7.96 -9.24 -8.56
CA ASP A 177 6.80 -8.40 -8.26
C ASP A 177 6.66 -8.21 -6.74
N HIS A 178 6.86 -9.27 -5.95
CA HIS A 178 6.76 -9.22 -4.48
C HIS A 178 8.02 -8.66 -3.79
N VAL A 179 9.16 -8.58 -4.48
CA VAL A 179 10.44 -8.19 -3.88
C VAL A 179 10.96 -6.88 -4.44
N GLY A 180 11.26 -6.85 -5.74
CA GLY A 180 11.94 -5.72 -6.38
C GLY A 180 11.00 -4.65 -6.90
N ARG A 181 9.70 -4.96 -7.04
CA ARG A 181 8.68 -4.03 -7.58
C ARG A 181 7.52 -3.76 -6.62
N ALA A 182 7.57 -4.35 -5.43
CA ALA A 182 6.61 -4.10 -4.38
C ALA A 182 6.80 -2.72 -3.76
N MET A 183 5.69 -2.11 -3.35
CA MET A 183 5.61 -0.85 -2.62
C MET A 183 4.72 -1.05 -1.39
N TRP A 184 4.84 -0.13 -0.44
CA TRP A 184 4.06 -0.17 0.79
C TRP A 184 3.41 1.17 1.08
N LEU A 185 2.14 1.13 1.48
CA LEU A 185 1.45 2.25 2.13
C LEU A 185 1.43 1.96 3.63
N GLY A 186 2.26 2.67 4.40
CA GLY A 186 2.50 2.37 5.82
C GLY A 186 3.71 1.45 6.05
N PRO A 187 4.02 1.09 7.31
CA PRO A 187 5.23 0.33 7.66
C PRO A 187 5.32 -1.03 6.94
N PRO A 188 6.43 -1.36 6.27
CA PRO A 188 6.51 -2.59 5.50
C PRO A 188 6.61 -3.83 6.38
N TYR A 189 6.05 -4.95 5.91
CA TYR A 189 6.23 -6.26 6.55
C TYR A 189 7.25 -7.10 5.80
N ARG A 190 7.96 -7.96 6.52
CA ARG A 190 8.81 -8.98 5.91
C ARG A 190 7.94 -10.11 5.35
N LEU A 191 7.97 -10.30 4.03
CA LEU A 191 7.24 -11.38 3.36
C LEU A 191 7.95 -12.74 3.47
N ASN A 192 7.18 -13.82 3.47
CA ASN A 192 7.69 -15.20 3.40
C ASN A 192 7.81 -15.67 1.95
N LEU A 193 8.98 -15.43 1.34
CA LEU A 193 9.18 -15.68 -0.10
C LEU A 193 9.49 -17.14 -0.45
N ALA A 194 9.56 -18.05 0.53
CA ALA A 194 10.12 -19.40 0.37
C ALA A 194 9.42 -20.24 -0.71
N ASN A 195 8.12 -20.02 -0.91
CA ASN A 195 7.28 -20.82 -1.81
C ASN A 195 6.69 -20.00 -2.97
N LEU A 196 7.18 -18.77 -3.22
CA LEU A 196 6.72 -18.01 -4.37
C LEU A 196 7.31 -18.60 -5.66
N PRO A 197 6.49 -18.87 -6.69
CA PRO A 197 7.02 -19.27 -7.99
C PRO A 197 7.81 -18.11 -8.61
N VAL A 198 8.76 -18.43 -9.49
CA VAL A 198 9.52 -17.39 -10.21
C VAL A 198 8.62 -16.66 -11.22
N SER A 199 7.67 -17.37 -11.83
CA SER A 199 6.73 -16.82 -12.80
C SER A 199 5.28 -17.12 -12.42
N SER A 200 4.37 -16.24 -12.85
CA SER A 200 2.93 -16.44 -12.65
C SER A 200 2.33 -17.10 -13.89
N PRO A 201 1.48 -18.13 -13.73
CA PRO A 201 0.54 -18.48 -14.77
C PRO A 201 -0.39 -17.30 -15.14
N HIS A 202 -0.68 -16.36 -14.23
CA HIS A 202 -1.62 -15.25 -14.50
C HIS A 202 -1.17 -14.30 -15.61
N ALA A 203 0.12 -14.01 -15.73
CA ALA A 203 0.62 -13.25 -16.90
C ALA A 203 0.75 -14.12 -18.17
N ALA A 204 0.77 -15.44 -18.02
CA ALA A 204 0.70 -16.39 -19.12
C ALA A 204 -0.75 -16.71 -19.56
N ILE A 205 -1.77 -16.34 -18.76
CA ILE A 205 -3.15 -16.24 -19.23
C ILE A 205 -3.17 -14.99 -20.09
N ALA A 206 -3.29 -15.18 -21.41
CA ALA A 206 -3.19 -14.12 -22.44
C ALA A 206 -4.28 -13.00 -22.36
N GLY A 207 -4.91 -12.82 -21.20
CA GLY A 207 -5.91 -11.78 -20.92
C GLY A 207 -5.95 -11.34 -19.45
N GLY A 208 -4.93 -11.58 -18.63
CA GLY A 208 -4.95 -11.11 -17.24
C GLY A 208 -5.90 -11.89 -16.32
N GLU A 209 -6.04 -11.41 -15.08
CA GLU A 209 -6.73 -12.16 -14.02
C GLU A 209 -8.25 -12.20 -14.18
N TYR A 210 -8.85 -11.04 -14.47
CA TYR A 210 -10.29 -10.84 -14.65
C TYR A 210 -10.61 -10.41 -16.09
N SER A 211 -10.38 -11.33 -17.03
CA SER A 211 -10.41 -11.04 -18.47
C SER A 211 -11.77 -10.57 -19.01
N ASN A 212 -12.87 -10.95 -18.37
CA ASN A 212 -14.23 -10.53 -18.72
C ASN A 212 -14.43 -9.01 -18.59
N LEU A 213 -13.63 -8.33 -17.77
CA LEU A 213 -13.75 -6.89 -17.55
C LEU A 213 -13.20 -6.04 -18.71
N GLN A 214 -12.40 -6.63 -19.62
CA GLN A 214 -11.75 -5.91 -20.73
C GLN A 214 -10.92 -4.71 -20.26
N LEU A 215 -10.27 -4.83 -19.10
CA LEU A 215 -9.34 -3.87 -18.52
C LEU A 215 -7.96 -4.51 -18.35
N GLY A 216 -6.94 -3.71 -18.05
CA GLY A 216 -5.60 -4.24 -17.76
C GLY A 216 -5.01 -5.02 -18.94
N TYR A 217 -4.59 -6.27 -18.71
CA TYR A 217 -4.05 -7.10 -19.79
C TYR A 217 -5.12 -7.55 -20.80
N SER A 218 -6.41 -7.50 -20.44
CA SER A 218 -7.53 -7.78 -21.34
C SER A 218 -8.07 -6.55 -22.08
N ALA A 219 -7.49 -5.36 -21.88
CA ALA A 219 -7.92 -4.17 -22.58
C ALA A 219 -7.81 -4.33 -24.12
N PRO A 220 -8.80 -3.86 -24.91
CA PRO A 220 -8.76 -3.95 -26.36
C PRO A 220 -7.48 -3.34 -26.97
N LYS A 221 -6.93 -3.97 -28.00
CA LYS A 221 -5.71 -3.46 -28.66
C LYS A 221 -5.92 -2.04 -29.18
N GLY A 222 -4.97 -1.14 -28.93
CA GLY A 222 -5.04 0.28 -29.31
C GLY A 222 -5.51 1.22 -28.20
N THR A 223 -5.85 0.70 -27.01
CA THR A 223 -6.05 1.51 -25.80
C THR A 223 -4.72 1.71 -25.06
N ASP A 224 -3.75 2.37 -25.69
CA ASP A 224 -2.52 2.76 -24.99
C ASP A 224 -2.79 4.04 -24.17
N PHE A 225 -2.85 3.89 -22.85
CA PHE A 225 -3.20 4.96 -21.90
C PHE A 225 -2.08 6.01 -21.67
N ASN A 226 -1.14 6.17 -22.62
CA ASN A 226 0.14 6.86 -22.41
C ASN A 226 0.21 8.35 -22.85
N VAL A 227 -0.90 9.08 -22.97
CA VAL A 227 -0.86 10.54 -23.29
C VAL A 227 -1.92 11.35 -22.51
N CYS A 228 -1.61 11.83 -21.32
CA CYS A 228 -2.48 12.84 -20.70
C CYS A 228 -2.57 14.07 -21.64
N GLY A 229 -3.79 14.33 -22.15
CA GLY A 229 -4.07 15.48 -23.00
C GLY A 229 -3.93 16.83 -22.28
N ASP A 230 -4.09 17.91 -23.05
CA ASP A 230 -3.98 19.31 -22.64
C ASP A 230 -4.58 19.61 -21.23
N PRO A 231 -3.79 20.19 -20.30
CA PRO A 231 -4.20 20.51 -18.93
C PRO A 231 -5.44 21.41 -18.80
N SER A 232 -5.85 22.09 -19.87
CA SER A 232 -7.00 23.01 -19.87
C SER A 232 -8.37 22.32 -19.98
N THR A 233 -8.42 21.00 -20.17
CA THR A 233 -9.67 20.25 -20.43
C THR A 233 -10.01 19.16 -19.39
N TRP A 234 -9.29 19.15 -18.25
CA TRP A 234 -9.44 18.12 -17.21
C TRP A 234 -10.82 18.14 -16.52
N SER A 235 -11.46 16.97 -16.42
CA SER A 235 -12.67 16.74 -15.62
C SER A 235 -12.53 15.45 -14.82
N PRO A 236 -12.87 15.44 -13.52
CA PRO A 236 -12.73 14.27 -12.65
C PRO A 236 -13.72 13.12 -12.96
N TYR A 237 -14.67 13.34 -13.87
CA TYR A 237 -15.72 12.36 -14.21
C TYR A 237 -15.73 11.97 -15.69
N ALA A 238 -14.78 12.44 -16.50
CA ALA A 238 -14.65 11.94 -17.85
C ALA A 238 -13.76 10.69 -17.83
N PRO A 239 -14.25 9.50 -18.23
CA PRO A 239 -13.32 8.45 -18.66
C PRO A 239 -12.45 9.09 -19.73
N CYS A 240 -11.12 8.98 -19.64
CA CYS A 240 -10.20 9.57 -20.61
C CYS A 240 -10.73 9.29 -22.02
N LYS A 241 -11.35 10.29 -22.66
CA LYS A 241 -11.82 10.17 -24.03
C LYS A 241 -10.60 10.44 -24.89
N TRP A 242 -9.81 9.39 -25.07
CA TRP A 242 -8.73 9.34 -26.04
C TRP A 242 -9.35 9.60 -27.41
N GLN A 243 -9.13 10.79 -27.96
CA GLN A 243 -9.38 10.99 -29.38
C GLN A 243 -8.44 10.05 -30.13
N GLN A 244 -9.00 9.10 -30.88
CA GLN A 244 -8.26 8.47 -31.95
C GLN A 244 -7.81 9.61 -32.86
N SER A 245 -6.53 9.95 -32.83
CA SER A 245 -6.01 10.87 -33.86
C SER A 245 -6.06 10.13 -35.20
N PRO A 246 -6.37 10.84 -36.29
CA PRO A 246 -6.47 10.27 -37.64
C PRO A 246 -5.17 9.62 -38.13
#